data_AF-A0A959LAT0-F1
#
_entry.id   AF-A0A959LAT0-F1
#
_cell.length_a   1.000
_cell.length_b   1.000
_cell.length_c   1.000
_cell.angle_alpha   90.00
_cell.angle_beta   90.00
_cell.angle_gamma   90.00
#
_symmetry.space_group_name_H-M   'P 1'
#
loop_
_entity.id
_entity.type
_entity.pdbx_description
1 polymer ?
#
loop_
_entity_poly.entity_id
_entity_poly.type
_entity_poly.pdbx_seq_one_letter_code
_entity_poly.pdbx_strand_id
1 'polypeptide(L)'
;MRTSISDISPINEKSSQRARHILQTDINDLSFVDLAFLIREYIEIRICVQLSLKRLKESNLKLPVYYRDSDSENQRELIRELVLIDKSYWDIYQEDFYHLKELLNPHLYGLNLSEFIKDEFNSYVPKKLTWDNESIEKFGQYMNDSRMGVICGYNMIISLKKAILNGTTVTYNVNSELIQIKSIGEFKKLILESIKSNEELRERLQEEENKDKIIKSLIKT
;
A
#
# COMPACT_ATOMS: atom_id res chain seq x y z
N MET A 1 17.02 6.48 18.28
CA MET A 1 17.80 6.23 17.05
C MET A 1 17.10 7.02 15.96
N ARG A 2 17.83 7.84 15.19
CA ARG A 2 17.21 8.67 14.16
C ARG A 2 16.92 7.80 12.94
N THR A 3 15.70 7.82 12.41
CA THR A 3 15.29 7.01 11.24
C THR A 3 14.42 7.87 10.35
N SER A 4 14.75 7.96 9.07
CA SER A 4 13.99 8.69 8.05
C SER A 4 13.35 7.73 7.05
N ILE A 5 12.37 8.22 6.27
CA ILE A 5 11.78 7.42 5.17
C ILE A 5 12.85 7.09 4.12
N SER A 6 13.78 8.03 3.88
CA SER A 6 14.87 7.85 2.92
C SER A 6 15.88 6.75 3.28
N ASP A 7 15.95 6.38 4.56
CA ASP A 7 16.77 5.25 5.02
C ASP A 7 16.12 3.90 4.67
N ILE A 8 14.79 3.90 4.45
CA ILE A 8 13.97 2.71 4.19
C ILE A 8 13.74 2.52 2.68
N SER A 9 13.50 3.62 1.96
CA SER A 9 13.30 3.63 0.51
C SER A 9 14.11 4.75 -0.14
N PRO A 10 15.00 4.45 -1.10
CA PRO A 10 15.84 5.46 -1.76
C PRO A 10 14.99 6.54 -2.44
N ILE A 11 15.33 7.80 -2.20
CA ILE A 11 14.62 8.97 -2.75
C ILE A 11 14.71 8.96 -4.28
N ASN A 12 13.56 9.10 -4.96
CA ASN A 12 13.52 9.35 -6.40
C ASN A 12 14.07 10.74 -6.73
N GLU A 13 15.05 10.83 -7.63
CA GLU A 13 15.71 12.09 -8.06
C GLU A 13 14.72 13.14 -8.59
N LYS A 14 13.55 12.73 -9.09
CA LYS A 14 12.49 13.62 -9.59
C LYS A 14 11.63 14.26 -8.50
N SER A 15 11.84 13.93 -7.22
CA SER A 15 11.05 14.46 -6.11
C SER A 15 11.27 15.96 -5.92
N SER A 16 10.23 16.70 -5.57
CA SER A 16 10.31 18.13 -5.25
C SER A 16 11.24 18.39 -4.05
N GLN A 17 11.80 19.60 -3.95
CA GLN A 17 12.67 19.96 -2.82
C GLN A 17 11.96 19.77 -1.46
N ARG A 18 10.67 20.11 -1.40
CA ARG A 18 9.83 19.87 -0.21
C ARG A 18 9.75 18.38 0.12
N ALA A 19 9.45 17.53 -0.85
CA ALA A 19 9.37 16.07 -0.64
C ALA A 19 10.71 15.51 -0.13
N ARG A 20 11.84 15.90 -0.74
CA ARG A 20 13.18 15.43 -0.29
C ARG A 20 13.47 15.83 1.15
N HIS A 21 13.15 17.08 1.51
CA HIS A 21 13.35 17.56 2.87
C HIS A 21 12.54 16.72 3.87
N ILE A 22 11.25 16.49 3.57
CA ILE A 22 10.37 15.66 4.41
C ILE A 22 10.92 14.23 4.52
N LEU A 23 11.33 13.61 3.41
CA LEU A 23 11.84 12.23 3.40
C LEU A 23 13.11 12.01 4.23
N GLN A 24 13.88 13.08 4.51
CA GLN A 24 15.09 13.09 5.34
C GLN A 24 14.82 13.45 6.81
N THR A 25 13.61 13.93 7.11
CA THR A 25 13.17 14.20 8.49
C THR A 25 13.01 12.88 9.24
N ASP A 26 13.28 12.90 10.55
CA ASP A 26 13.03 11.74 11.40
C ASP A 26 11.55 11.36 11.38
N ILE A 27 11.23 10.08 11.27
CA ILE A 27 9.85 9.58 11.21
C ILE A 27 9.02 9.98 12.44
N ASN A 28 9.64 10.23 13.59
CA ASN A 28 8.95 10.70 14.80
C ASN A 28 8.69 12.20 14.76
N ASP A 29 9.48 12.95 14.00
CA ASP A 29 9.38 14.43 13.89
C ASP A 29 8.51 14.89 12.71
N LEU A 30 8.15 14.00 11.78
CA LEU A 30 7.21 14.34 10.70
C LEU A 30 5.93 14.96 11.29
N SER A 31 5.30 15.92 10.64
CA SER A 31 3.97 16.41 11.04
C SER A 31 2.85 15.65 10.34
N PHE A 32 1.59 15.83 10.77
CA PHE A 32 0.44 15.34 10.01
C PHE A 32 0.35 15.98 8.61
N VAL A 33 0.73 17.26 8.49
CA VAL A 33 0.74 17.99 7.22
C VAL A 33 1.80 17.41 6.27
N ASP A 34 2.95 17.00 6.79
CA ASP A 34 4.00 16.36 6.00
C ASP A 34 3.55 15.02 5.45
N LEU A 35 2.91 14.20 6.29
CA LEU A 35 2.35 12.91 5.89
C LEU A 35 1.23 13.09 4.85
N ALA A 36 0.32 14.06 5.07
CA ALA A 36 -0.75 14.38 4.13
C ALA A 36 -0.18 14.79 2.76
N PHE A 37 0.87 15.62 2.75
CA PHE A 37 1.55 16.02 1.52
C PHE A 37 2.15 14.82 0.78
N LEU A 38 2.88 13.93 1.47
CA LEU A 38 3.48 12.76 0.83
C LEU A 38 2.42 11.78 0.29
N ILE A 39 1.32 11.59 1.01
CA ILE A 39 0.18 10.75 0.57
C ILE A 39 -0.46 11.35 -0.69
N ARG A 40 -0.75 12.66 -0.68
CA ARG A 40 -1.34 13.37 -1.82
C ARG A 40 -0.49 13.24 -3.09
N GLU A 41 0.83 13.32 -2.94
CA GLU A 41 1.79 13.19 -4.05
C GLU A 41 2.11 11.72 -4.40
N TYR A 42 1.47 10.76 -3.73
CA TYR A 42 1.73 9.31 -3.90
C TYR A 42 3.20 8.91 -3.66
N ILE A 43 3.92 9.65 -2.82
CA ILE A 43 5.34 9.43 -2.51
C ILE A 43 5.45 8.49 -1.31
N GLU A 44 6.11 7.35 -1.50
CA GLU A 44 6.30 6.35 -0.44
C GLU A 44 4.99 6.00 0.29
N ILE A 45 3.90 5.94 -0.48
CA ILE A 45 2.52 5.89 0.02
C ILE A 45 2.31 4.82 1.10
N ARG A 46 2.92 3.64 0.94
CA ARG A 46 2.84 2.55 1.94
C ARG A 46 3.38 2.98 3.30
N ILE A 47 4.59 3.51 3.33
CA ILE A 47 5.24 3.93 4.58
C ILE A 47 4.44 5.07 5.21
N CYS A 48 4.01 6.04 4.39
CA CYS A 48 3.24 7.18 4.85
C CYS A 48 1.89 6.79 5.45
N VAL A 49 1.15 5.85 4.82
CA VAL A 49 -0.11 5.33 5.36
C VAL A 49 0.12 4.64 6.71
N GLN A 50 1.12 3.76 6.81
CA GLN A 50 1.40 3.02 8.05
C GLN A 50 1.79 3.96 9.21
N LEU A 51 2.65 4.95 8.94
CA LEU A 51 2.99 5.99 9.92
C LEU A 51 1.77 6.81 10.34
N SER A 52 0.90 7.13 9.39
CA SER A 52 -0.32 7.91 9.63
C SER A 52 -1.28 7.15 10.54
N LEU A 53 -1.58 5.88 10.22
CA LEU A 53 -2.47 5.04 11.04
C LEU A 53 -1.94 4.85 12.46
N LYS A 54 -0.63 4.60 12.60
CA LYS A 54 0.01 4.50 13.92
C LYS A 54 -0.19 5.77 14.74
N ARG A 55 0.13 6.94 14.18
CA ARG A 55 0.03 8.22 14.89
C ARG A 55 -1.41 8.61 15.20
N LEU A 56 -2.33 8.37 14.28
CA LEU A 56 -3.75 8.63 14.52
C LEU A 56 -4.28 7.78 15.69
N LYS A 57 -3.86 6.50 15.78
CA LYS A 57 -4.20 5.62 16.91
C LYS A 57 -3.61 6.07 18.24
N GLU A 58 -2.40 6.61 18.24
CA GLU A 58 -1.73 7.14 19.43
C GLU A 58 -2.24 8.53 19.83
N SER A 59 -2.93 9.23 18.92
CA SER A 59 -3.46 10.58 19.16
C SER A 59 -4.88 10.56 19.72
N ASN A 60 -5.22 11.54 20.57
CA ASN A 60 -6.61 11.84 20.87
C ASN A 60 -7.24 12.52 19.66
N LEU A 61 -8.03 11.77 18.89
CA LEU A 61 -8.71 12.25 17.70
C LEU A 61 -9.72 13.36 18.03
N LYS A 62 -9.49 14.55 17.47
CA LYS A 62 -10.37 15.72 17.61
C LYS A 62 -11.07 16.03 16.28
N LEU A 63 -11.78 15.03 15.76
CA LEU A 63 -12.41 15.10 14.44
C LEU A 63 -13.73 15.89 14.35
N PRO A 64 -14.51 16.09 15.42
CA PRO A 64 -15.73 16.89 15.31
C PRO A 64 -15.48 18.32 14.82
N VAL A 65 -16.35 18.81 13.94
CA VAL A 65 -16.23 20.12 13.25
C VAL A 65 -16.13 21.32 14.21
N TYR A 66 -16.59 21.17 15.46
CA TYR A 66 -16.53 22.22 16.47
C TYR A 66 -15.11 22.39 17.07
N TYR A 67 -14.20 21.43 16.92
CA TYR A 67 -12.78 21.61 17.24
C TYR A 67 -12.09 22.30 16.06
N ARG A 68 -11.99 23.64 16.11
CA ARG A 68 -11.42 24.48 15.03
C ARG A 68 -9.96 24.89 15.26
N ASP A 69 -9.24 24.19 16.13
CA ASP A 69 -7.81 24.42 16.33
C ASP A 69 -6.97 23.81 15.19
N SER A 70 -5.73 24.30 15.07
CA SER A 70 -4.79 23.89 14.02
C SER A 70 -4.49 22.39 14.04
N ASP A 71 -4.40 21.80 15.23
CA ASP A 71 -4.06 20.37 15.35
C ASP A 71 -5.20 19.51 14.83
N SER A 72 -6.43 19.90 15.13
CA SER A 72 -7.65 19.23 14.64
C SER A 72 -7.80 19.35 13.13
N GLU A 73 -7.48 20.51 12.52
CA GLU A 73 -7.47 20.65 11.06
C GLU A 73 -6.36 19.83 10.40
N ASN A 74 -5.16 19.79 11.00
CA ASN A 74 -4.05 18.98 10.49
C ASN A 74 -4.39 17.47 10.51
N GLN A 75 -5.07 17.00 11.57
CA GLN A 75 -5.60 15.63 11.64
C GLN A 75 -6.64 15.39 10.54
N ARG A 76 -7.59 16.32 10.34
CA ARG A 76 -8.62 16.21 9.30
C ARG A 76 -8.02 16.20 7.91
N GLU A 77 -7.02 17.04 7.63
CA GLU A 77 -6.32 17.05 6.34
C GLU A 77 -5.72 15.68 6.05
N LEU A 78 -4.93 15.14 6.98
CA LEU A 78 -4.35 13.80 6.82
C LEU A 78 -5.40 12.73 6.56
N ILE A 79 -6.49 12.73 7.34
CA ILE A 79 -7.55 11.74 7.18
C ILE A 79 -8.27 11.87 5.83
N ARG A 80 -8.50 13.11 5.35
CA ARG A 80 -9.09 13.32 4.02
C ARG A 80 -8.20 12.70 2.95
N GLU A 81 -6.89 12.92 3.02
CA GLU A 81 -5.95 12.31 2.06
C GLU A 81 -5.98 10.78 2.14
N LEU A 82 -6.07 10.19 3.34
CA LEU A 82 -6.23 8.75 3.50
C LEU A 82 -7.54 8.24 2.87
N VAL A 83 -8.67 8.91 3.08
CA VAL A 83 -9.96 8.53 2.50
C VAL A 83 -9.94 8.57 0.97
N LEU A 84 -9.14 9.47 0.39
CA LEU A 84 -9.02 9.68 -1.06
C LEU A 84 -8.02 8.76 -1.77
N ILE A 85 -7.30 7.90 -1.03
CA ILE A 85 -6.39 6.92 -1.63
C ILE A 85 -7.16 5.97 -2.57
N ASP A 86 -6.53 5.63 -3.70
CA ASP A 86 -7.14 4.78 -4.73
C ASP A 86 -7.55 3.40 -4.18
N LYS A 87 -8.71 2.92 -4.61
CA LYS A 87 -9.29 1.62 -4.21
C LYS A 87 -8.34 0.44 -4.43
N SER A 88 -7.56 0.45 -5.51
CA SER A 88 -6.58 -0.60 -5.82
C SER A 88 -5.46 -0.69 -4.78
N TYR A 89 -5.13 0.41 -4.10
CA TYR A 89 -4.24 0.36 -2.95
C TYR A 89 -4.91 -0.42 -1.81
N TRP A 90 -6.15 -0.07 -1.47
CA TRP A 90 -6.88 -0.74 -0.39
C TRP A 90 -7.17 -2.22 -0.66
N ASP A 91 -7.27 -2.65 -1.92
CA ASP A 91 -7.34 -4.07 -2.29
C ASP A 91 -6.09 -4.85 -1.88
N ILE A 92 -4.92 -4.22 -1.90
CA ILE A 92 -3.64 -4.82 -1.54
C ILE A 92 -3.42 -4.75 -0.01
N TYR A 93 -3.74 -3.61 0.60
CA TYR A 93 -3.50 -3.29 2.01
C TYR A 93 -4.81 -3.31 2.82
N GLN A 94 -5.48 -4.47 2.82
CA GLN A 94 -6.84 -4.58 3.37
C GLN A 94 -6.90 -4.34 4.88
N GLU A 95 -5.92 -4.84 5.64
CA GLU A 95 -5.85 -4.64 7.09
C GLU A 95 -5.77 -3.15 7.45
N ASP A 96 -4.93 -2.39 6.73
CA ASP A 96 -4.80 -0.94 6.90
C ASP A 96 -6.11 -0.21 6.57
N PHE A 97 -6.83 -0.64 5.52
CA PHE A 97 -8.16 -0.10 5.20
C PHE A 97 -9.16 -0.34 6.34
N TYR A 98 -9.22 -1.56 6.88
CA TYR A 98 -10.14 -1.89 7.96
C TYR A 98 -9.83 -1.10 9.24
N HIS A 99 -8.55 -0.94 9.59
CA HIS A 99 -8.14 -0.08 10.69
C HIS A 99 -8.57 1.38 10.48
N LEU A 100 -8.38 1.91 9.27
CA LEU A 100 -8.83 3.27 8.94
C LEU A 100 -10.36 3.38 9.06
N LYS A 101 -11.10 2.42 8.53
CA LYS A 101 -12.57 2.42 8.57
C LYS A 101 -13.12 2.35 9.99
N GLU A 102 -12.52 1.52 10.84
CA GLU A 102 -12.86 1.44 12.27
C GLU A 102 -12.62 2.77 12.98
N LEU A 103 -11.46 3.38 12.73
CA LEU A 103 -11.08 4.68 13.29
C LEU A 103 -12.06 5.81 12.88
N LEU A 104 -12.55 5.77 11.64
CA LEU A 104 -13.35 6.85 11.05
C LEU A 104 -14.87 6.70 11.19
N ASN A 105 -15.37 5.48 11.38
CA ASN A 105 -16.81 5.23 11.54
C ASN A 105 -17.53 6.22 12.48
N PRO A 106 -17.01 6.56 13.67
CA PRO A 106 -17.66 7.51 14.57
C PRO A 106 -17.53 8.99 14.14
N HIS A 107 -16.71 9.30 13.13
CA HIS A 107 -16.19 10.65 12.88
C HIS A 107 -16.25 11.12 11.42
N LEU A 108 -16.70 10.29 10.49
CA LEU A 108 -16.65 10.58 9.05
C LEU A 108 -17.38 11.88 8.66
N TYR A 109 -18.48 12.20 9.34
CA TYR A 109 -19.22 13.46 9.13
C TYR A 109 -18.39 14.70 9.49
N GLY A 110 -17.43 14.58 10.41
CA GLY A 110 -16.52 15.64 10.83
C GLY A 110 -15.48 16.04 9.78
N LEU A 111 -15.32 15.25 8.71
CA LEU A 111 -14.26 15.47 7.72
C LEU A 111 -14.58 16.52 6.65
N ASN A 112 -15.80 17.08 6.60
CA ASN A 112 -16.20 18.04 5.55
C ASN A 112 -15.93 17.55 4.10
N LEU A 113 -16.02 16.23 3.88
CA LEU A 113 -16.02 15.62 2.54
C LEU A 113 -17.42 15.67 1.94
N SER A 114 -17.51 15.57 0.60
CA SER A 114 -18.81 15.43 -0.07
C SER A 114 -19.50 14.13 0.35
N GLU A 115 -20.84 14.12 0.30
CA GLU A 115 -21.64 12.93 0.63
C GLU A 115 -21.27 11.75 -0.26
N PHE A 116 -21.08 12.00 -1.56
CA PHE A 116 -20.59 10.99 -2.51
C PHE A 116 -19.30 10.28 -2.04
N ILE A 117 -18.27 11.03 -1.62
CA ILE A 117 -17.00 10.44 -1.16
C ILE A 117 -17.21 9.64 0.12
N LYS A 118 -18.03 10.15 1.04
CA LYS A 118 -18.34 9.48 2.31
C LYS A 118 -19.06 8.16 2.06
N ASP A 119 -20.06 8.16 1.19
CA ASP A 119 -20.83 6.98 0.84
C ASP A 119 -19.97 5.96 0.09
N GLU A 120 -19.12 6.42 -0.83
CA GLU A 120 -18.16 5.58 -1.53
C GLU A 120 -17.19 4.90 -0.55
N PHE A 121 -16.60 5.65 0.38
CA PHE A 121 -15.71 5.10 1.40
C PHE A 121 -16.42 4.12 2.35
N ASN A 122 -17.62 4.47 2.83
CA ASN A 122 -18.40 3.64 3.75
C ASN A 122 -18.87 2.34 3.10
N SER A 123 -19.31 2.39 1.86
CA SER A 123 -19.78 1.22 1.12
C SER A 123 -18.63 0.38 0.56
N TYR A 124 -17.42 0.93 0.48
CA TYR A 124 -16.27 0.20 -0.03
C TYR A 124 -15.93 -1.02 0.83
N VAL A 125 -15.73 -2.14 0.14
CA VAL A 125 -15.20 -3.39 0.68
C VAL A 125 -14.02 -3.78 -0.24
N PRO A 126 -12.80 -3.92 0.30
CA PRO A 126 -11.65 -4.36 -0.48
C PRO A 126 -11.93 -5.66 -1.22
N LYS A 127 -11.53 -5.70 -2.48
CA LYS A 127 -11.72 -6.86 -3.35
C LYS A 127 -10.87 -8.02 -2.86
N LYS A 128 -11.44 -9.22 -2.95
CA LYS A 128 -10.72 -10.45 -2.72
C LYS A 128 -9.66 -10.65 -3.81
N LEU A 129 -8.38 -10.67 -3.42
CA LEU A 129 -7.29 -10.95 -4.34
C LEU A 129 -7.33 -12.42 -4.71
N THR A 130 -7.46 -12.70 -6.01
CA THR A 130 -7.61 -14.06 -6.53
C THR A 130 -6.59 -14.31 -7.64
N TRP A 131 -6.00 -15.50 -7.64
CA TRP A 131 -5.20 -16.04 -8.73
C TRP A 131 -5.91 -17.26 -9.29
N ASP A 132 -6.48 -17.11 -10.48
CA ASP A 132 -7.32 -18.09 -11.15
C ASP A 132 -6.95 -18.22 -12.64
N ASN A 133 -7.73 -19.03 -13.38
CA ASN A 133 -7.50 -19.24 -14.82
C ASN A 133 -7.56 -17.93 -15.63
N GLU A 134 -8.44 -16.99 -15.28
CA GLU A 134 -8.52 -15.69 -15.94
C GLU A 134 -7.25 -14.86 -15.67
N SER A 135 -6.77 -14.90 -14.43
CA SER A 135 -5.51 -14.26 -14.03
C SER A 135 -4.32 -14.82 -14.79
N ILE A 136 -4.26 -16.15 -14.94
CA ILE A 136 -3.20 -16.85 -15.70
C ILE A 136 -3.26 -16.48 -17.18
N GLU A 137 -4.45 -16.43 -17.78
CA GLU A 137 -4.62 -16.04 -19.18
C GLU A 137 -4.16 -14.60 -19.42
N LYS A 138 -4.62 -13.65 -18.60
CA LYS A 138 -4.18 -12.24 -18.67
C LYS A 138 -2.67 -12.12 -18.50
N PHE A 139 -2.09 -12.85 -17.55
CA PHE A 139 -0.65 -12.89 -17.37
C PHE A 139 0.06 -13.41 -18.63
N GLY A 140 -0.45 -14.48 -19.24
CA GLY A 140 0.08 -15.02 -20.51
C GLY A 140 0.03 -14.01 -21.66
N GLN A 141 -1.05 -13.23 -21.76
CA GLN A 141 -1.16 -12.14 -22.74
C GLN A 141 -0.07 -11.08 -22.54
N TYR A 142 0.20 -10.68 -21.28
CA TYR A 142 1.27 -9.74 -20.97
C TYR A 142 2.67 -10.26 -21.32
N MET A 143 2.92 -11.56 -21.20
CA MET A 143 4.22 -12.15 -21.54
C MET A 143 4.46 -12.24 -23.05
N ASN A 144 3.40 -12.16 -23.86
CA ASN A 144 3.48 -12.13 -25.33
C ASN A 144 3.60 -10.70 -25.90
N ASP A 145 3.45 -9.68 -25.07
CA ASP A 145 3.49 -8.27 -25.46
C ASP A 145 4.91 -7.68 -25.24
N SER A 146 5.10 -6.46 -25.73
CA SER A 146 6.27 -5.60 -25.56
C SER A 146 6.69 -5.38 -24.10
N ARG A 147 7.71 -4.54 -23.89
CA ARG A 147 8.21 -4.13 -22.57
C ARG A 147 7.11 -3.67 -21.59
N MET A 148 6.02 -3.07 -22.09
CA MET A 148 4.88 -2.67 -21.26
C MET A 148 4.11 -3.87 -20.70
N GLY A 149 3.95 -4.93 -21.50
CA GLY A 149 3.37 -6.19 -21.04
C GLY A 149 4.18 -6.78 -19.89
N VAL A 150 5.51 -6.83 -20.01
CA VAL A 150 6.40 -7.32 -18.93
C VAL A 150 6.20 -6.53 -17.63
N ILE A 151 6.05 -5.21 -17.71
CA ILE A 151 5.78 -4.35 -16.54
C ILE A 151 4.41 -4.69 -15.92
N CYS A 152 3.37 -4.86 -16.73
CA CYS A 152 2.04 -5.24 -16.25
C CYS A 152 2.06 -6.62 -15.56
N GLY A 153 2.69 -7.62 -16.18
CA GLY A 153 2.87 -8.95 -15.59
C GLY A 153 3.67 -8.92 -14.29
N TYR A 154 4.75 -8.13 -14.24
CA TYR A 154 5.52 -7.91 -13.01
C TYR A 154 4.65 -7.32 -11.89
N ASN A 155 3.89 -6.25 -12.19
CA ASN A 155 3.03 -5.59 -11.20
C ASN A 155 1.91 -6.50 -10.69
N MET A 156 1.35 -7.33 -11.57
CA MET A 156 0.34 -8.33 -11.21
C MET A 156 0.89 -9.34 -10.20
N ILE A 157 2.11 -9.84 -10.40
CA ILE A 157 2.75 -10.80 -9.49
C ILE A 157 3.18 -10.13 -8.18
N ILE A 158 3.81 -8.97 -8.27
CA ILE A 158 4.37 -8.28 -7.10
C ILE A 158 3.29 -7.69 -6.20
N SER A 159 2.14 -7.26 -6.73
CA SER A 159 1.02 -6.80 -5.89
C SER A 159 0.51 -7.92 -4.97
N LEU A 160 0.39 -9.16 -5.47
CA LEU A 160 0.00 -10.33 -4.67
C LEU A 160 1.04 -10.66 -3.61
N LYS A 161 2.34 -10.64 -3.97
CA LYS A 161 3.44 -10.83 -3.02
C LYS A 161 3.38 -9.77 -1.91
N LYS A 162 3.17 -8.50 -2.25
CA LYS A 162 3.04 -7.39 -1.30
C LYS A 162 1.83 -7.58 -0.40
N ALA A 163 0.68 -7.96 -0.94
CA ALA A 163 -0.52 -8.23 -0.15
C ALA A 163 -0.25 -9.29 0.95
N ILE A 164 0.40 -10.40 0.58
CA ILE A 164 0.76 -11.48 1.51
C ILE A 164 1.74 -10.99 2.58
N LEU A 165 2.73 -10.17 2.21
CA LEU A 165 3.65 -9.57 3.18
C LEU A 165 2.96 -8.63 4.18
N ASN A 166 1.76 -8.15 3.87
CA ASN A 166 0.95 -7.28 4.74
C ASN A 166 -0.22 -8.03 5.39
N GLY A 167 -0.18 -9.36 5.47
CA GLY A 167 -1.24 -10.14 6.14
C GLY A 167 -2.50 -10.39 5.30
N THR A 168 -2.64 -9.74 4.15
CA THR A 168 -3.76 -9.99 3.22
C THR A 168 -3.64 -11.39 2.61
N THR A 169 -4.70 -12.18 2.69
CA THR A 169 -4.75 -13.52 2.09
C THR A 169 -5.08 -13.45 0.59
N VAL A 170 -4.35 -14.20 -0.23
CA VAL A 170 -4.62 -14.36 -1.67
C VAL A 170 -5.32 -15.70 -1.89
N THR A 171 -6.39 -15.71 -2.68
CA THR A 171 -7.08 -16.95 -3.03
C THR A 171 -6.54 -17.53 -4.32
N TYR A 172 -6.07 -18.76 -4.26
CA TYR A 172 -5.73 -19.56 -5.43
C TYR A 172 -6.96 -20.37 -5.85
N ASN A 173 -7.36 -20.27 -7.12
CA ASN A 173 -8.48 -21.00 -7.69
C ASN A 173 -8.18 -21.47 -9.11
N VAL A 174 -7.42 -22.56 -9.24
CA VAL A 174 -6.98 -23.10 -10.52
C VAL A 174 -7.41 -24.56 -10.61
N ASN A 175 -7.97 -24.97 -11.74
CA ASN A 175 -8.43 -26.35 -11.97
C ASN A 175 -9.37 -26.89 -10.87
N SER A 176 -10.22 -26.04 -10.31
CA SER A 176 -11.13 -26.34 -9.18
C SER A 176 -10.45 -26.58 -7.83
N GLU A 177 -9.14 -26.34 -7.72
CA GLU A 177 -8.43 -26.31 -6.43
C GLU A 177 -8.54 -24.91 -5.80
N LEU A 178 -9.25 -24.82 -4.69
CA LEU A 178 -9.43 -23.59 -3.92
C LEU A 178 -8.51 -23.59 -2.68
N ILE A 179 -7.46 -22.78 -2.70
CA ILE A 179 -6.46 -22.69 -1.62
C ILE A 179 -6.33 -21.22 -1.17
N GLN A 180 -6.12 -21.00 0.13
CA GLN A 180 -5.79 -19.68 0.68
C GLN A 180 -4.27 -19.58 0.85
N ILE A 181 -3.63 -18.68 0.11
CA ILE A 181 -2.21 -18.38 0.20
C ILE A 181 -2.00 -17.33 1.27
N LYS A 182 -1.31 -17.70 2.36
CA LYS A 182 -1.05 -16.83 3.52
C LYS A 182 0.44 -16.55 3.73
N SER A 183 1.31 -17.25 3.03
CA SER A 183 2.75 -17.15 3.19
C SER A 183 3.49 -16.97 1.86
N ILE A 184 4.69 -16.42 1.93
CA ILE A 184 5.58 -16.27 0.77
C ILE A 184 6.04 -17.63 0.22
N GLY A 185 6.13 -18.65 1.06
CA GLY A 185 6.45 -20.01 0.63
C GLY A 185 5.35 -20.59 -0.27
N GLU A 186 4.09 -20.46 0.16
CA GLU A 186 2.94 -20.89 -0.64
C GLU A 186 2.80 -20.07 -1.92
N PHE A 187 3.04 -18.75 -1.86
CA PHE A 187 3.04 -17.88 -3.03
C PHE A 187 4.05 -18.34 -4.09
N LYS A 188 5.27 -18.65 -3.66
CA LYS A 188 6.33 -19.15 -4.55
C LYS A 188 5.89 -20.43 -5.25
N LYS A 189 5.45 -21.41 -4.46
CA LYS A 189 5.07 -22.74 -4.96
C LYS A 189 3.84 -22.70 -5.89
N LEU A 190 2.79 -21.97 -5.50
CA LEU A 190 1.50 -22.04 -6.19
C LEU A 190 1.39 -21.04 -7.35
N ILE A 191 2.06 -19.88 -7.26
CA ILE A 191 1.96 -18.83 -8.27
C ILE A 191 3.27 -18.72 -9.06
N LEU A 192 4.38 -18.38 -8.41
CA LEU A 192 5.63 -18.08 -9.14
C LEU A 192 6.18 -19.26 -9.94
N GLU A 193 6.15 -20.47 -9.39
CA GLU A 193 6.61 -21.68 -10.09
C GLU A 193 5.63 -22.13 -11.19
N SER A 194 4.38 -21.68 -11.14
CA SER A 194 3.33 -22.08 -12.10
C SER A 194 3.33 -21.25 -13.39
N ILE A 195 3.97 -20.08 -13.39
CA ILE A 195 3.94 -19.14 -14.52
C ILE A 195 5.11 -19.36 -15.48
N LYS A 196 4.85 -19.19 -16.78
CA LYS A 196 5.91 -19.15 -17.81
C LYS A 196 6.43 -17.72 -17.94
N SER A 197 7.50 -17.41 -17.22
CA SER A 197 8.16 -16.10 -17.27
C SER A 197 9.17 -16.00 -18.42
N ASN A 198 9.21 -14.85 -19.10
CA ASN A 198 10.29 -14.52 -20.03
C ASN A 198 11.57 -14.07 -19.27
N GLU A 199 12.65 -13.80 -19.99
CA GLU A 199 13.95 -13.44 -19.40
C GLU A 199 13.88 -12.12 -18.61
N GLU A 200 13.33 -11.05 -19.18
CA GLU A 200 13.23 -9.74 -18.50
C GLU A 200 12.43 -9.83 -17.19
N LEU A 201 11.31 -10.57 -17.17
CA LEU A 201 10.54 -10.74 -15.94
C LEU A 201 11.35 -11.51 -14.89
N ARG A 202 12.10 -12.54 -15.28
CA ARG A 202 12.95 -13.31 -14.34
C ARG A 202 14.00 -12.43 -13.69
N GLU A 203 14.68 -11.59 -14.47
CA GLU A 203 15.67 -10.64 -13.96
C GLU A 203 15.05 -9.69 -12.93
N ARG A 204 13.90 -9.08 -13.26
CA ARG A 204 13.20 -8.16 -12.35
C ARG A 204 12.75 -8.83 -11.05
N LEU A 205 12.21 -10.05 -11.13
CA LEU A 205 11.82 -10.79 -9.94
C LEU A 205 13.04 -11.15 -9.08
N GLN A 206 14.19 -11.43 -9.69
CA GLN A 206 15.44 -11.74 -8.99
C GLN A 206 16.05 -10.50 -8.32
N GLU A 207 16.01 -9.33 -8.96
CA GLU A 207 16.38 -8.05 -8.34
C GLU A 207 15.56 -7.78 -7.08
N GLU A 208 14.25 -8.03 -7.12
CA GLU A 208 13.34 -7.84 -5.99
C GLU A 208 13.66 -8.81 -4.82
N GLU A 209 13.98 -10.08 -5.12
CA GLU A 209 14.41 -11.02 -4.08
C GLU A 209 15.72 -10.61 -3.40
N ASN A 210 16.64 -10.02 -4.15
CA ASN A 210 17.90 -9.54 -3.60
C ASN A 210 17.68 -8.32 -2.68
N LYS A 211 16.77 -7.40 -3.05
CA LYS A 211 16.36 -6.28 -2.17
C LYS A 211 15.75 -6.76 -0.86
N ASP A 212 14.84 -7.73 -0.92
CA ASP A 212 14.20 -8.30 0.28
C ASP A 212 15.20 -8.95 1.24
N LYS A 213 16.25 -9.61 0.71
CA LYS A 213 17.32 -10.22 1.50
C LYS A 213 18.15 -9.16 2.22
N ILE A 214 18.47 -8.05 1.54
CA ILE A 214 19.23 -6.93 2.10
C ILE A 214 18.44 -6.28 3.24
N ILE A 215 17.16 -5.97 3.03
CA ILE A 215 16.29 -5.34 4.04
C ILE A 215 16.15 -6.24 5.29
N LYS A 216 15.96 -7.56 5.11
CA LYS A 216 15.90 -8.51 6.23
C LYS A 216 17.22 -8.63 7.01
N SER A 217 18.37 -8.42 6.35
CA SER A 217 19.68 -8.42 7.02
C SER A 217 19.92 -7.15 7.85
N LEU A 218 19.26 -6.04 7.50
CA LEU A 218 19.36 -4.75 8.20
C LEU A 218 18.43 -4.66 9.43
N ILE A 219 17.32 -5.40 9.45
CA ILE A 219 16.32 -5.37 10.54
C ILE A 219 16.58 -6.45 11.62
N LYS A 220 17.57 -7.34 11.41
CA LYS A 220 18.10 -8.22 12.47
C LYS A 220 19.34 -7.61 13.11
N THR A 221 19.12 -6.57 13.90
CA THR A 221 19.99 -6.11 15.00
C THR A 221 19.12 -5.50 16.09
#